data_AF-A0A5B7WXB4-F1
#
_entry.id   AF-A0A5B7WXB4-F1
#
_cell.length_a   1.000
_cell.length_b   1.000
_cell.length_c   1.000
_cell.angle_alpha   90.00
_cell.angle_beta   90.00
_cell.angle_gamma   90.00
#
_symmetry.space_group_name_H-M   'P 1'
#
loop_
_entity.id
_entity.type
_entity.pdbx_description
1 polymer ?
#
loop_
_entity_poly.entity_id
_entity_poly.type
_entity_poly.pdbx_seq_one_letter_code
_entity_poly.pdbx_strand_id
1 'polypeptide(L)'
;MSAYAMPVRYRMPFNFAQVIIAAFGAAVLCGFVFFVSEAAGASMRFSGGLFQNLDFIHILRFTAPPILILGLLTFVIGRAAPRFCRIAQWLGVAVAVVSIIVPILFAEDVLSGIALALMHLIVGASWYLAVNNSNKKYNDKEAAQALVPATASHYGATRR
;
A
#
# COMPACT_ATOMS: atom_id res chain seq x y z
N MET A 1 -11.58 -35.34 32.45
CA MET A 1 -10.63 -35.24 31.33
C MET A 1 -10.66 -33.81 30.82
N SER A 2 -9.59 -33.05 31.08
CA SER A 2 -9.47 -31.63 30.69
C SER A 2 -9.26 -31.54 29.18
N ALA A 3 -10.11 -30.78 28.48
CA ALA A 3 -9.95 -30.52 27.06
C ALA A 3 -8.67 -29.69 26.84
N TYR A 4 -7.70 -30.30 26.16
CA TYR A 4 -6.47 -29.62 25.73
C TYR A 4 -6.87 -28.55 24.70
N ALA A 5 -7.09 -27.32 25.16
CA ALA A 5 -7.29 -26.17 24.29
C ALA A 5 -5.99 -25.94 23.52
N MET A 6 -5.91 -26.46 22.29
CA MET A 6 -4.79 -26.18 21.39
C MET A 6 -4.65 -24.66 21.27
N PRO A 7 -3.50 -24.06 21.59
CA PRO A 7 -3.30 -22.63 21.42
C PRO A 7 -3.54 -22.34 19.94
N VAL A 8 -4.57 -21.55 19.63
CA VAL A 8 -4.86 -21.10 18.28
C VAL A 8 -3.63 -20.35 17.80
N ARG A 9 -2.76 -21.04 17.06
CA ARG A 9 -1.53 -20.48 16.51
C ARG A 9 -1.98 -19.46 15.47
N TYR A 10 -2.10 -18.20 15.87
CA TYR A 10 -2.42 -17.09 15.00
C TYR A 10 -1.30 -16.99 13.95
N ARG A 11 -1.50 -17.66 12.81
CA ARG A 11 -0.64 -17.50 11.63
C ARG A 11 -0.91 -16.10 11.12
N MET A 12 -0.02 -15.18 11.47
CA MET A 12 -0.05 -13.79 11.04
C MET A 12 -0.23 -13.72 9.53
N PRO A 13 -1.36 -13.19 9.03
CA PRO A 13 -1.61 -13.14 7.60
C PRO A 13 -0.63 -12.18 6.91
N PHE A 14 -0.32 -11.04 7.56
CA PHE A 14 0.45 -9.93 7.01
C PHE A 14 1.96 -10.20 6.96
N ASN A 15 2.54 -10.17 5.74
CA ASN A 15 3.96 -10.37 5.51
C ASN A 15 4.71 -9.04 5.33
N PHE A 16 5.31 -8.52 6.40
CA PHE A 16 6.06 -7.26 6.34
C PHE A 16 7.24 -7.27 5.35
N ALA A 17 7.81 -8.44 5.02
CA ALA A 17 8.86 -8.52 4.00
C ALA A 17 8.38 -8.05 2.62
N GLN A 18 7.09 -8.25 2.30
CA GLN A 18 6.52 -7.75 1.04
C GLN A 18 6.42 -6.22 1.03
N VAL A 19 6.19 -5.59 2.18
CA VAL A 19 6.24 -4.13 2.32
C VAL A 19 7.66 -3.62 2.06
N ILE A 20 8.68 -4.27 2.62
CA ILE A 20 10.09 -3.89 2.41
C ILE A 20 10.45 -4.01 0.92
N ILE A 21 10.10 -5.12 0.28
CA ILE A 21 10.34 -5.33 -1.16
C ILE A 21 9.62 -4.26 -1.99
N ALA A 22 8.36 -3.97 -1.68
CA ALA A 22 7.60 -2.94 -2.37
C ALA A 22 8.16 -1.54 -2.15
N ALA A 23 8.62 -1.20 -0.95
CA ALA A 23 9.26 0.08 -0.65
C ALA A 23 10.54 0.26 -1.47
N PHE A 24 11.36 -0.80 -1.56
CA PHE A 24 12.57 -0.79 -2.38
C PHE A 24 12.24 -0.67 -3.87
N GLY A 25 11.30 -1.48 -4.37
CA GLY A 25 10.85 -1.42 -5.76
C GLY A 25 10.28 -0.05 -6.14
N ALA A 26 9.46 0.55 -5.27
CA ALA A 26 8.92 1.89 -5.47
C ALA A 26 10.04 2.93 -5.54
N ALA A 27 11.01 2.88 -4.61
CA ALA A 27 12.13 3.82 -4.59
C ALA A 27 12.98 3.74 -5.87
N VAL A 28 13.27 2.53 -6.36
CA VAL A 28 14.00 2.32 -7.61
C VAL A 28 13.22 2.84 -8.82
N LEU A 29 11.93 2.52 -8.92
CA LEU A 29 11.09 2.96 -10.04
C LEU A 29 10.89 4.49 -10.04
N CYS A 30 10.66 5.10 -8.88
CA CYS A 30 10.59 6.56 -8.76
C CYS A 30 11.92 7.22 -9.13
N GLY A 31 13.05 6.64 -8.71
CA GLY A 31 14.37 7.09 -9.12
C GLY A 31 14.58 7.01 -10.63
N PHE A 32 14.12 5.93 -11.27
CA PHE A 32 14.16 5.79 -12.73
C PHE A 32 13.33 6.88 -13.43
N VAL A 33 12.09 7.12 -12.97
CA VAL A 33 11.25 8.21 -13.50
C VAL A 33 11.95 9.56 -13.36
N PHE A 34 12.59 9.82 -12.22
CA PHE A 34 13.30 11.06 -11.99
C PHE A 34 14.40 11.30 -13.02
N PHE A 35 15.32 10.34 -13.17
CA PHE A 35 16.44 10.50 -14.09
C PHE A 35 15.98 10.58 -15.55
N VAL A 36 14.95 9.82 -15.95
CA VAL A 36 14.40 9.88 -17.30
C VAL A 36 13.73 11.23 -17.57
N SER A 37 12.96 11.74 -16.62
CA SER A 37 12.30 13.03 -16.75
C SER A 37 13.29 14.19 -16.75
N GLU A 38 14.32 14.16 -15.90
CA GLU A 38 15.40 15.14 -15.88
C GLU A 38 16.16 15.14 -17.22
N ALA A 39 16.50 13.95 -17.76
CA ALA A 39 17.12 13.82 -19.08
C ALA A 39 16.21 14.31 -20.22
N ALA A 40 14.88 14.27 -20.03
CA ALA A 40 13.89 14.79 -20.97
C ALA A 40 13.66 16.32 -20.83
N GLY A 41 14.35 16.98 -19.90
CA GLY A 41 14.28 18.44 -19.70
C GLY A 41 13.32 18.91 -18.61
N ALA A 42 12.81 18.01 -17.75
CA ALA A 42 12.07 18.40 -16.56
C ALA A 42 12.99 19.16 -15.59
N SER A 43 12.60 20.35 -15.14
CA SER A 43 13.44 21.14 -14.23
C SER A 43 13.48 20.59 -12.80
N MET A 44 12.47 19.79 -12.43
CA MET A 44 12.22 19.29 -11.07
C MET A 44 12.06 20.42 -10.02
N ARG A 45 11.61 21.59 -10.47
CA ARG A 45 11.37 22.77 -9.65
C ARG A 45 9.89 22.97 -9.35
N PHE A 46 9.59 23.41 -8.14
CA PHE A 46 8.22 23.59 -7.66
C PHE A 46 8.09 24.92 -6.91
N SER A 47 7.04 25.68 -7.23
CA SER A 47 6.76 27.03 -6.72
C SER A 47 6.10 27.05 -5.33
N GLY A 48 6.08 25.91 -4.63
CA GLY A 48 5.53 25.76 -3.30
C GLY A 48 5.76 24.36 -2.73
N GLY A 49 5.54 24.19 -1.43
CA GLY A 49 5.72 22.91 -0.72
C GLY A 49 6.96 22.89 0.19
N LEU A 50 7.34 21.69 0.65
CA LEU A 50 8.45 21.50 1.59
C LEU A 50 9.83 21.76 0.94
N PHE A 51 9.91 21.68 -0.39
CA PHE A 51 11.15 21.81 -1.17
C PHE A 51 10.89 22.57 -2.46
N GLN A 52 11.82 23.45 -2.84
CA GLN A 52 11.76 24.17 -4.13
C GLN A 52 12.44 23.41 -5.27
N ASN A 53 13.37 22.51 -4.93
CA ASN A 53 14.04 21.62 -5.89
C ASN A 53 13.89 20.20 -5.39
N LEU A 54 13.33 19.33 -6.23
CA LEU A 54 13.26 17.91 -5.97
C LEU A 54 14.56 17.27 -6.47
N ASP A 55 15.32 16.64 -5.57
CA ASP A 55 16.48 15.85 -5.95
C ASP A 55 16.24 14.35 -5.67
N PHE A 56 17.19 13.52 -6.11
CA PHE A 56 17.14 12.08 -5.89
C PHE A 56 17.10 11.68 -4.40
N ILE A 57 17.78 12.42 -3.51
CA ILE A 57 17.79 12.09 -2.09
C ILE A 57 16.42 12.37 -1.44
N HIS A 58 15.69 13.40 -1.91
CA HIS A 58 14.31 13.64 -1.51
C HIS A 58 13.41 12.48 -1.95
N ILE A 59 13.57 11.96 -3.18
CA ILE A 59 12.77 10.83 -3.66
C ILE A 59 12.93 9.62 -2.74
N LEU A 60 14.16 9.27 -2.37
CA LEU A 60 14.40 8.15 -1.44
C LEU A 60 13.78 8.41 -0.07
N ARG A 61 13.96 9.61 0.48
CA ARG A 61 13.45 10.01 1.81
C ARG A 61 11.93 10.07 1.88
N PHE A 62 11.25 10.39 0.78
CA PHE A 62 9.79 10.55 0.74
C PHE A 62 9.06 9.36 0.10
N THR A 63 9.80 8.37 -0.44
CA THR A 63 9.19 7.14 -0.96
C THR A 63 9.26 6.01 0.06
N ALA A 64 10.47 5.64 0.52
CA ALA A 64 10.63 4.43 1.32
C ALA A 64 10.11 4.59 2.76
N PRO A 65 10.45 5.65 3.53
CA PRO A 65 9.99 5.79 4.91
C PRO A 65 8.46 5.81 5.07
N PRO A 66 7.66 6.54 4.27
CA PRO A 66 6.21 6.50 4.39
C PRO A 66 5.63 5.09 4.16
N ILE A 67 6.09 4.37 3.14
CA ILE A 67 5.64 2.99 2.87
C ILE A 67 5.99 2.07 4.04
N LEU A 68 7.21 2.16 4.58
CA LEU A 68 7.66 1.33 5.69
C LEU A 68 6.92 1.62 6.99
N ILE A 69 6.74 2.91 7.33
CA ILE A 69 6.03 3.35 8.53
C ILE A 69 4.56 2.94 8.46
N LEU A 70 3.88 3.26 7.35
CA LEU A 70 2.48 2.88 7.17
C LEU A 70 2.30 1.36 7.12
N GLY A 71 3.22 0.64 6.49
CA GLY A 71 3.21 -0.82 6.45
C GLY A 71 3.43 -1.44 7.82
N LEU A 72 4.29 -0.84 8.65
CA LEU A 72 4.50 -1.26 10.04
C LEU A 72 3.25 -1.00 10.88
N LEU A 73 2.63 0.18 10.74
CA LEU A 73 1.35 0.48 11.41
C LEU A 73 0.26 -0.50 10.98
N THR A 74 0.15 -0.78 9.68
CA THR A 74 -0.81 -1.75 9.14
C THR A 74 -0.55 -3.15 9.66
N PHE A 75 0.72 -3.55 9.76
CA PHE A 75 1.11 -4.82 10.37
C PHE A 75 0.70 -4.87 11.85
N VAL A 76 1.01 -3.82 12.63
CA VAL A 76 0.70 -3.78 14.07
C VAL A 76 -0.80 -3.81 14.32
N ILE A 77 -1.57 -2.96 13.64
CA ILE A 77 -3.02 -2.84 13.79
C ILE A 77 -3.73 -4.07 13.22
N GLY A 78 -3.26 -4.59 12.09
CA GLY A 78 -3.80 -5.78 11.44
C GLY A 78 -3.75 -7.04 12.31
N ARG A 79 -2.85 -7.09 13.31
CA ARG A 79 -2.82 -8.16 14.33
C ARG A 79 -4.10 -8.18 15.18
N ALA A 80 -4.59 -7.01 15.57
CA ALA A 80 -5.78 -6.87 16.40
C ALA A 80 -7.08 -6.82 15.56
N ALA A 81 -7.01 -6.25 14.36
CA ALA A 81 -8.17 -6.06 13.48
C ALA A 81 -7.83 -6.45 12.02
N PRO A 82 -8.00 -7.73 11.63
CA PRO A 82 -7.66 -8.19 10.26
C PRO A 82 -8.38 -7.45 9.14
N ARG A 83 -9.60 -6.96 9.40
CA ARG A 83 -10.39 -6.14 8.45
C ARG A 83 -9.72 -4.79 8.15
N PHE A 84 -8.88 -4.28 9.05
CA PHE A 84 -8.15 -3.03 8.85
C PHE A 84 -7.23 -3.08 7.63
N CYS A 85 -6.60 -4.23 7.36
CA CYS A 85 -5.69 -4.38 6.21
C CYS A 85 -6.38 -4.02 4.88
N ARG A 86 -7.65 -4.38 4.71
CA ARG A 86 -8.43 -4.08 3.50
C ARG A 86 -8.75 -2.59 3.38
N ILE A 87 -9.03 -1.93 4.50
CA ILE A 87 -9.25 -0.47 4.53
C ILE A 87 -7.94 0.26 4.23
N ALA A 88 -6.85 -0.15 4.88
CA ALA A 88 -5.52 0.43 4.71
C ALA A 88 -5.03 0.35 3.25
N GLN A 89 -5.31 -0.76 2.57
CA GLN A 89 -5.00 -0.95 1.15
C GLN A 89 -5.58 0.17 0.28
N TRP A 90 -6.88 0.45 0.41
CA TRP A 90 -7.56 1.49 -0.36
C TRP A 90 -7.23 2.90 0.13
N LEU A 91 -7.02 3.07 1.43
CA LEU A 91 -6.65 4.36 2.01
C LEU A 91 -5.34 4.88 1.42
N GLY A 92 -4.31 4.03 1.31
CA GLY A 92 -3.04 4.45 0.70
C GLY A 92 -3.15 4.79 -0.78
N VAL A 93 -4.01 4.09 -1.54
CA VAL A 93 -4.30 4.46 -2.95
C VAL A 93 -5.01 5.80 -3.02
N ALA A 94 -6.03 6.03 -2.20
CA ALA A 94 -6.77 7.29 -2.17
C ALA A 94 -5.84 8.47 -1.84
N VAL A 95 -4.97 8.30 -0.84
CA VAL A 95 -3.95 9.30 -0.49
C VAL A 95 -3.04 9.57 -1.68
N ALA A 96 -2.48 8.55 -2.32
CA ALA A 96 -1.59 8.72 -3.46
C ALA A 96 -2.27 9.47 -4.62
N VAL A 97 -3.53 9.15 -4.93
CA VAL A 97 -4.30 9.81 -6.00
C VAL A 97 -4.57 11.28 -5.66
N VAL A 98 -5.01 11.57 -4.43
CA VAL A 98 -5.25 12.95 -3.98
C VAL A 98 -3.94 13.76 -3.96
N SER A 99 -2.83 13.13 -3.59
CA SER A 99 -1.52 13.78 -3.57
C SER A 99 -1.01 14.21 -4.94
N ILE A 100 -1.53 13.68 -6.05
CA ILE A 100 -1.20 14.12 -7.43
C ILE A 100 -1.64 15.57 -7.69
N ILE A 101 -2.62 16.09 -6.96
CA ILE A 101 -3.08 17.47 -7.14
C ILE A 101 -1.93 18.47 -6.91
N VAL A 102 -1.10 18.22 -5.91
CA VAL A 102 0.02 19.11 -5.53
C VAL A 102 1.05 19.29 -6.66
N PRO A 103 1.68 18.23 -7.20
CA PRO A 103 2.65 18.39 -8.28
C PRO A 103 2.08 19.06 -9.53
N ILE A 104 0.81 18.84 -9.83
CA ILE A 104 0.16 19.46 -11.00
C ILE A 104 -0.06 20.96 -10.81
N LEU A 105 -0.39 21.41 -9.59
CA LEU A 105 -0.65 22.82 -9.30
C LEU A 105 0.62 23.64 -9.08
N PHE A 106 1.70 23.02 -8.57
CA PHE A 106 2.87 23.74 -8.08
C PHE A 106 4.15 23.51 -8.90
N ALA A 107 4.16 22.64 -9.91
CA ALA A 107 5.33 22.50 -10.76
C ALA A 107 5.62 23.78 -11.56
N GLU A 108 6.89 24.16 -11.67
CA GLU A 108 7.32 25.29 -12.51
C GLU A 108 7.24 24.94 -14.02
N ASP A 109 7.24 23.65 -14.36
CA ASP A 109 7.07 23.15 -15.72
C ASP A 109 6.21 21.87 -15.77
N VAL A 110 5.57 21.65 -16.93
CA VAL A 110 4.61 20.54 -17.12
C VAL A 110 5.29 19.17 -16.98
N LEU A 111 6.54 19.01 -17.43
CA LEU A 111 7.23 17.72 -17.37
C LEU A 111 7.51 17.31 -15.93
N SER A 112 7.91 18.26 -15.07
CA SER A 112 8.12 18.04 -13.63
C SER A 112 6.82 17.64 -12.91
N GLY A 113 5.71 18.29 -13.25
CA GLY A 113 4.39 17.95 -12.72
C GLY A 113 3.98 16.52 -13.09
N ILE A 114 4.15 16.14 -14.37
CA ILE A 114 3.88 14.78 -14.84
C ILE A 114 4.80 13.77 -14.16
N ALA A 115 6.10 14.05 -14.08
CA ALA A 115 7.07 13.15 -13.47
C ALA A 115 6.73 12.83 -12.02
N LEU A 116 6.45 13.86 -11.21
CA LEU A 116 6.10 13.65 -9.81
C LEU A 116 4.70 13.02 -9.64
N ALA A 117 3.75 13.29 -10.54
CA ALA A 117 2.47 12.58 -10.57
C ALA A 117 2.64 11.07 -10.85
N LEU A 118 3.52 10.70 -11.79
CA LEU A 118 3.84 9.29 -12.09
C LEU A 118 4.48 8.60 -10.87
N MET A 119 5.36 9.28 -10.14
CA MET A 119 5.94 8.74 -8.90
C MET A 119 4.85 8.45 -7.85
N HIS A 120 3.84 9.31 -7.71
CA HIS A 120 2.71 9.05 -6.80
C HIS A 120 1.91 7.81 -7.22
N LEU A 121 1.69 7.61 -8.52
CA LEU A 121 1.03 6.40 -9.04
C LEU A 121 1.85 5.14 -8.75
N ILE A 122 3.16 5.19 -8.93
CA ILE A 122 4.08 4.08 -8.59
C ILE A 122 3.98 3.76 -7.09
N VAL A 123 4.00 4.76 -6.23
CA VAL A 123 3.88 4.59 -4.77
C VAL A 123 2.52 3.98 -4.40
N GLY A 124 1.43 4.51 -4.95
CA GLY A 124 0.08 3.99 -4.71
C GLY A 124 -0.09 2.54 -5.18
N ALA A 125 0.41 2.21 -6.38
CA ALA A 125 0.40 0.84 -6.90
C ALA A 125 1.24 -0.11 -6.05
N SER A 126 2.45 0.32 -5.66
CA SER A 126 3.35 -0.46 -4.80
C SER A 126 2.72 -0.74 -3.44
N TRP A 127 2.07 0.27 -2.84
CA TRP A 127 1.32 0.12 -1.60
C TRP A 127 0.19 -0.90 -1.74
N TYR A 128 -0.65 -0.75 -2.77
CA TYR A 128 -1.78 -1.64 -3.00
C TYR A 128 -1.32 -3.08 -3.14
N LEU A 129 -0.30 -3.33 -3.96
CA LEU A 129 0.27 -4.65 -4.17
C LEU A 129 0.89 -5.21 -2.88
N ALA A 130 1.63 -4.40 -2.13
CA ALA A 130 2.24 -4.82 -0.87
C ALA A 130 1.20 -5.29 0.14
N VAL A 131 0.17 -4.47 0.39
CA VAL A 131 -0.87 -4.76 1.37
C VAL A 131 -1.78 -5.91 0.92
N ASN A 132 -2.16 -5.93 -0.37
CA ASN A 132 -2.97 -7.01 -0.93
C ASN A 132 -2.27 -8.36 -0.84
N ASN A 133 -1.01 -8.43 -1.28
CA ASN A 133 -0.22 -9.66 -1.23
C ASN A 133 0.05 -10.08 0.22
N SER A 134 0.22 -9.10 1.11
CA SER A 134 0.41 -9.35 2.53
C SER A 134 -0.85 -9.90 3.16
N ASN A 135 -2.04 -9.58 2.66
CA ASN A 135 -3.31 -10.05 3.23
C ASN A 135 -3.95 -11.22 2.47
N LYS A 136 -3.25 -11.82 1.49
CA LYS A 136 -3.82 -12.80 0.55
C LYS A 136 -4.57 -13.95 1.22
N LYS A 137 -4.00 -14.55 2.27
CA LYS A 137 -4.62 -15.66 3.02
C LYS A 137 -5.93 -15.29 3.71
N TYR A 138 -6.11 -14.02 4.08
CA TYR A 138 -7.36 -13.54 4.64
C TYR A 138 -8.38 -13.30 3.52
N ASN A 139 -7.95 -12.66 2.43
CA ASN A 139 -8.79 -12.39 1.26
C ASN A 139 -9.35 -13.70 0.66
N ASP A 140 -8.52 -14.75 0.55
CA ASP A 140 -8.93 -16.07 0.04
C ASP A 140 -9.96 -16.75 0.95
N LYS A 141 -9.86 -16.56 2.28
CA LYS A 141 -10.82 -17.13 3.26
C LYS A 141 -12.17 -16.42 3.22
N GLU A 142 -12.19 -15.08 3.15
CA GLU A 142 -13.44 -14.34 2.98
C GLU A 142 -14.11 -14.69 1.65
N ALA A 143 -13.35 -14.79 0.56
CA ALA A 143 -13.88 -15.19 -0.75
C ALA A 143 -14.48 -16.61 -0.70
N ALA A 144 -13.80 -17.57 -0.06
CA ALA A 144 -14.33 -18.91 0.12
C ALA A 144 -15.62 -18.93 0.96
N GLN A 145 -15.71 -18.11 2.02
CA GLN A 145 -16.93 -17.98 2.84
C GLN A 145 -18.09 -17.34 2.07
N ALA A 146 -17.81 -16.38 1.18
CA ALA A 146 -18.82 -15.75 0.34
C ALA A 146 -19.39 -16.69 -0.75
N LEU A 147 -18.62 -17.72 -1.15
CA LEU A 147 -19.02 -18.73 -2.13
C LEU A 147 -19.77 -19.93 -1.51
N VAL A 148 -19.80 -20.05 -0.18
CA VAL A 148 -20.69 -21.01 0.50
C VAL A 148 -22.06 -20.34 0.64
N PRO A 149 -23.06 -20.71 -0.18
CA PRO A 149 -24.40 -20.16 0.01
C PRO A 149 -24.91 -20.50 1.42
N ALA A 150 -25.71 -19.60 1.99
CA ALA A 150 -26.31 -19.71 3.32
C ALA A 150 -27.25 -20.93 3.53
N THR A 151 -27.21 -21.92 2.64
CA THR A 151 -28.06 -23.11 2.63
C THR A 151 -27.59 -24.20 3.60
N ALA A 152 -26.36 -24.15 4.10
CA ALA A 152 -25.87 -25.14 5.09
C ALA A 152 -26.36 -24.90 6.53
N SER A 153 -26.91 -23.71 6.83
CA SER A 153 -27.38 -23.36 8.19
C SER A 153 -28.79 -23.89 8.50
N HIS A 154 -29.58 -24.30 7.50
CA HIS A 154 -30.98 -24.69 7.70
C HIS A 154 -31.25 -26.21 7.66
N TYR A 155 -30.28 -27.04 7.26
CA TYR A 155 -30.49 -28.50 7.17
C TYR A 155 -30.14 -29.28 8.45
N GLY A 156 -29.65 -28.62 9.51
CA GLY A 156 -29.24 -29.26 10.76
C GLY A 156 -30.25 -29.19 11.91
N ALA A 157 -31.34 -28.40 11.79
CA ALA A 157 -32.24 -28.11 12.90
C ALA A 157 -33.48 -29.03 12.98
N THR A 158 -33.66 -29.99 12.08
CA THR A 158 -34.83 -30.90 12.06
C THR A 158 -34.50 -32.37 12.32
N ARG A 159 -33.30 -32.68 12.85
CA ARG A 159 -33.02 -33.99 13.45
C ARG A 159 -32.47 -33.84 14.86
N ARG A 160 -33.36 -33.68 15.83
CA ARG A 160 -33.33 -34.34 17.14
C ARG A 160 -34.61 -34.04 17.89
#